data_AF-A0A0F9C0D5-F1
#
_entry.id   AF-A0A0F9C0D5-F1
#
_cell.length_a   1.000
_cell.length_b   1.000
_cell.length_c   1.000
_cell.angle_alpha   90.00
_cell.angle_beta   90.00
_cell.angle_gamma   90.00
#
_symmetry.space_group_name_H-M   'P 1'
#
loop_
_entity.id
_entity.type
_entity.pdbx_description
1 polymer ?
#
loop_
_entity_poly.entity_id
_entity_poly.type
_entity_poly.pdbx_seq_one_letter_code
_entity_poly.pdbx_strand_id
1 'polypeptide(L)'
;MGREELIQASPWAWVHFSQIQLHSGPWAVAHHEYQVDLLNSQALVEYWKKGSQMGFTEIAILWGAHGCLYGKFPTGLGVVFPTGDSVNKYSKERWGPMISLNWEAFGKYVSGDSAEQKKVGRATIHFRGAKETHKIEGSKGTSIQAKQWSADALIFDEKDEMAPNMVAMMLKRIGHAKADNIPKRAYIRALSTPSIPGWGIEKDYEQGSQHIWMIKCTACNKETCLDLTFPDCLHQKDNGTVVRLCPGCRRTELDPRTGKWIAQYEKRDIITRWISRLNTDYADLKMILDCYQYPHKYDGGLQELYNSELARGYVASENKLELEDVYACCSWDALQAAHKGPTCVGVDVGKYFHVTVAIRPADGILKIIYLARVSEIEDVDEICKRFNVGCGVG
;
A
#
# COMPACT_ATOMS: atom_id res chain seq x y z
N MET A 1 32.24 -18.92 7.12
CA MET A 1 31.91 -17.49 7.06
C MET A 1 31.85 -16.96 8.48
N GLY A 2 32.67 -15.97 8.82
CA GLY A 2 32.66 -15.33 10.14
C GLY A 2 31.39 -14.49 10.35
N ARG A 3 31.09 -14.12 11.60
CA ARG A 3 29.91 -13.28 11.93
C ARG A 3 29.88 -11.95 11.18
N GLU A 4 31.03 -11.29 11.04
CA GLU A 4 31.14 -10.03 10.30
C GLU A 4 30.84 -10.22 8.80
N GLU A 5 31.35 -11.28 8.18
CA GLU A 5 31.07 -11.60 6.78
C GLU A 5 29.57 -11.86 6.55
N LEU A 6 28.90 -12.54 7.49
CA LEU A 6 27.44 -12.76 7.45
C LEU A 6 26.67 -11.44 7.53
N ILE A 7 27.05 -10.55 8.46
CA ILE A 7 26.45 -9.22 8.61
C ILE A 7 26.58 -8.41 7.33
N GLN A 8 27.74 -8.44 6.67
CA GLN A 8 27.95 -7.72 5.41
C GLN A 8 27.13 -8.32 4.26
N ALA A 9 26.95 -9.65 4.24
CA ALA A 9 26.28 -10.35 3.14
C ALA A 9 24.74 -10.38 3.25
N SER A 10 24.19 -10.31 4.46
CA SER A 10 22.75 -10.50 4.70
C SER A 10 22.15 -9.35 5.52
N PRO A 11 21.14 -8.63 4.99
CA PRO A 11 20.42 -7.62 5.75
C PRO A 11 19.76 -8.20 7.00
N TRP A 12 19.23 -9.42 6.94
CA TRP A 12 18.70 -10.11 8.11
C TRP A 12 19.77 -10.36 9.17
N ALA A 13 20.93 -10.89 8.77
CA ALA A 13 22.03 -11.16 9.70
C ALA A 13 22.52 -9.86 10.34
N TRP A 14 22.61 -8.77 9.58
CA TRP A 14 22.91 -7.44 10.11
C TRP A 14 21.88 -6.99 11.15
N VAL A 15 20.58 -6.94 10.79
CA VAL A 15 19.54 -6.49 11.72
C VAL A 15 19.52 -7.34 12.99
N HIS A 16 19.63 -8.66 12.85
CA HIS A 16 19.59 -9.61 13.96
C HIS A 16 20.85 -9.55 14.83
N PHE A 17 22.04 -9.73 14.25
CA PHE A 17 23.28 -9.84 15.03
C PHE A 17 23.79 -8.48 15.51
N SER A 18 23.44 -7.37 14.85
CA SER A 18 23.74 -6.04 15.35
C SER A 18 22.69 -5.51 16.33
N GLN A 19 21.62 -6.29 16.59
CA GLN A 19 20.55 -5.94 17.55
C GLN A 19 19.95 -4.56 17.26
N ILE A 20 19.62 -4.33 15.99
CA ILE A 20 19.13 -3.03 15.52
C ILE A 20 17.89 -2.61 16.32
N GLN A 21 17.96 -1.43 16.93
CA GLN A 21 16.91 -0.79 17.70
C GLN A 21 15.94 -0.06 16.77
N LEU A 22 14.66 -0.38 16.90
CA LEU A 22 13.54 0.38 16.36
C LEU A 22 12.98 1.31 17.44
N HIS A 23 12.02 2.16 17.08
CA HIS A 23 11.35 3.04 18.06
C HIS A 23 10.69 2.25 19.20
N SER A 24 10.25 1.02 18.93
CA SER A 24 9.58 0.12 19.87
C SER A 24 10.53 -0.82 20.63
N GLY A 25 11.85 -0.69 20.42
CA GLY A 25 12.87 -1.56 21.01
C GLY A 25 13.64 -2.38 19.96
N PRO A 26 14.45 -3.36 20.38
CA PRO A 26 15.24 -4.19 19.46
C PRO A 26 14.34 -4.95 18.49
N TRP A 27 14.70 -4.96 17.22
CA TRP A 27 14.06 -5.85 16.27
C TRP A 27 14.33 -7.31 16.64
N ALA A 28 13.28 -8.13 16.59
CA ALA A 28 13.35 -9.55 16.87
C ALA A 28 12.61 -10.35 15.80
N VAL A 29 13.14 -11.54 15.50
CA VAL A 29 12.48 -12.52 14.62
C VAL A 29 11.15 -12.98 15.23
N ALA A 30 11.12 -13.13 16.55
CA ALA A 30 9.91 -13.52 17.27
C ALA A 30 8.76 -12.56 16.94
N HIS A 31 7.62 -13.13 16.56
CA HIS A 31 6.39 -12.42 16.17
C HIS A 31 6.47 -11.69 14.81
N HIS A 32 7.58 -11.85 14.08
CA HIS A 32 7.87 -11.22 12.79
C HIS A 32 8.57 -12.17 11.82
N GLU A 33 8.33 -13.47 11.95
CA GLU A 33 9.05 -14.53 11.23
C GLU A 33 8.93 -14.35 9.71
N TYR A 34 7.79 -13.83 9.25
CA TYR A 34 7.55 -13.49 7.84
C TYR A 34 8.52 -12.44 7.27
N GLN A 35 9.15 -11.61 8.11
CA GLN A 35 10.07 -10.54 7.68
C GLN A 35 11.47 -11.05 7.31
N VAL A 36 11.84 -12.25 7.75
CA VAL A 36 13.19 -12.83 7.51
C VAL A 36 13.46 -12.97 6.01
N ASP A 37 12.51 -13.51 5.26
CA ASP A 37 12.65 -13.69 3.82
C ASP A 37 12.57 -12.35 3.06
N LEU A 38 11.87 -11.35 3.61
CA LEU A 38 11.81 -10.01 3.03
C LEU A 38 13.20 -9.34 3.09
N LEU A 39 13.86 -9.42 4.24
CA LEU A 39 15.22 -8.90 4.45
C LEU A 39 16.26 -9.64 3.59
N ASN A 40 16.10 -10.95 3.39
CA ASN A 40 17.07 -11.76 2.64
C ASN A 40 16.78 -11.84 1.13
N SER A 41 15.67 -11.28 0.66
CA SER A 41 15.27 -11.37 -0.74
C SER A 41 16.32 -10.78 -1.68
N GLN A 42 16.68 -11.58 -2.69
CA GLN A 42 17.58 -11.18 -3.78
C GLN A 42 16.82 -10.82 -5.06
N ALA A 43 15.48 -10.81 -5.02
CA ALA A 43 14.66 -10.48 -6.19
C ALA A 43 14.96 -9.06 -6.67
N LEU A 44 15.09 -8.85 -7.98
CA LEU A 44 15.27 -7.50 -8.51
C LEU A 44 14.00 -6.67 -8.35
N VAL A 45 12.83 -7.27 -8.58
CA VAL A 45 11.53 -6.61 -8.36
C VAL A 45 10.72 -7.42 -7.38
N GLU A 46 10.20 -6.75 -6.35
CA GLU A 46 9.35 -7.41 -5.38
C GLU A 46 8.22 -6.51 -4.87
N TYR A 47 7.01 -7.08 -4.75
CA TYR A 47 5.82 -6.37 -4.30
C TYR A 47 5.15 -7.05 -3.11
N TRP A 48 4.77 -6.26 -2.11
CA TRP A 48 4.22 -6.72 -0.85
C TRP A 48 2.81 -6.17 -0.63
N LYS A 49 1.82 -7.03 -0.88
CA LYS A 49 0.41 -6.79 -0.54
C LYS A 49 0.22 -7.13 0.94
N LYS A 50 0.13 -6.12 1.81
CA LYS A 50 0.26 -6.30 3.27
C LYS A 50 -0.89 -5.69 4.06
N GLY A 51 -1.15 -6.24 5.25
CA GLY A 51 -2.04 -5.65 6.23
C GLY A 51 -1.41 -4.42 6.91
N SER A 52 -2.22 -3.60 7.54
CA SER A 52 -1.78 -2.39 8.24
C SER A 52 -0.84 -2.73 9.41
N GLN A 53 0.09 -1.82 9.74
CA GLN A 53 0.91 -1.89 10.95
C GLN A 53 1.76 -3.18 11.15
N MET A 54 2.15 -3.87 10.08
CA MET A 54 2.94 -5.11 10.17
C MET A 54 4.48 -4.92 10.11
N GLY A 55 4.97 -3.68 10.23
CA GLY A 55 6.40 -3.33 10.24
C GLY A 55 7.13 -3.42 8.89
N PHE A 56 6.39 -3.46 7.77
CA PHE A 56 6.98 -3.64 6.43
C PHE A 56 7.82 -2.45 5.97
N THR A 57 7.43 -1.23 6.32
CA THR A 57 8.15 0.00 5.95
C THR A 57 9.56 0.02 6.56
N GLU A 58 9.68 -0.28 7.86
CA GLU A 58 10.97 -0.36 8.55
C GLU A 58 11.87 -1.41 7.91
N ILE A 59 11.33 -2.58 7.60
CA ILE A 59 12.08 -3.68 7.01
C ILE A 59 12.57 -3.35 5.60
N ALA A 60 11.74 -2.73 4.76
CA ALA A 60 12.16 -2.27 3.45
C ALA A 60 13.34 -1.28 3.57
N ILE A 61 13.23 -0.32 4.49
CA ILE A 61 14.23 0.72 4.66
C ILE A 61 15.53 0.17 5.27
N LEU A 62 15.45 -0.77 6.21
CA LEU A 62 16.63 -1.47 6.73
C LEU A 62 17.33 -2.29 5.65
N TRP A 63 16.59 -3.03 4.82
CA TRP A 63 17.16 -3.71 3.64
C TRP A 63 17.88 -2.72 2.71
N GLY A 64 17.26 -1.57 2.45
CA GLY A 64 17.83 -0.51 1.65
C GLY A 64 19.11 0.09 2.26
N ALA A 65 19.06 0.40 3.56
CA ALA A 65 20.15 0.99 4.31
C ALA A 65 21.36 0.07 4.40
N HIS A 66 21.13 -1.24 4.61
CA HIS A 66 22.17 -2.27 4.53
C HIS A 66 22.86 -2.23 3.17
N GLY A 67 22.09 -2.18 2.08
CA GLY A 67 22.65 -2.12 0.73
C GLY A 67 23.47 -0.86 0.46
N CYS A 68 23.08 0.29 1.02
CA CYS A 68 23.90 1.50 0.98
C CYS A 68 25.18 1.38 1.82
N LEU A 69 25.08 0.83 3.03
CA LEU A 69 26.19 0.72 3.97
C LEU A 69 27.29 -0.22 3.45
N TYR A 70 26.91 -1.38 2.89
CA TYR A 70 27.83 -2.41 2.43
C TYR A 70 28.07 -2.41 0.92
N GLY A 71 27.69 -1.33 0.23
CA GLY A 71 28.08 -1.10 -1.17
C GLY A 71 27.31 -1.89 -2.22
N LYS A 72 26.17 -2.49 -1.86
CA LYS A 72 25.21 -3.06 -2.82
C LYS A 72 24.56 -1.98 -3.68
N PHE A 73 24.33 -0.79 -3.12
CA PHE A 73 23.70 0.36 -3.78
C PHE A 73 24.66 1.57 -3.84
N PRO A 74 25.76 1.50 -4.62
CA PRO A 74 26.79 2.54 -4.65
C PRO A 74 26.31 3.93 -5.13
N THR A 75 25.26 4.01 -5.96
CA THR A 75 24.62 5.25 -6.40
C THR A 75 23.68 5.81 -5.34
N GLY A 76 22.97 4.92 -4.62
CA GLY A 76 22.03 5.30 -3.58
C GLY A 76 20.70 4.56 -3.61
N LEU A 77 19.85 4.90 -2.65
CA LEU A 77 18.50 4.37 -2.47
C LEU A 77 17.49 5.49 -2.57
N GLY A 78 16.37 5.24 -3.25
CA GLY A 78 15.18 6.07 -3.17
C GLY A 78 14.11 5.45 -2.31
N VAL A 79 13.59 6.20 -1.35
CA VAL A 79 12.41 5.84 -0.56
C VAL A 79 11.33 6.85 -0.88
N VAL A 80 10.25 6.37 -1.48
CA VAL A 80 9.15 7.18 -1.98
C VAL A 80 7.95 6.95 -1.08
N PHE A 81 7.41 8.04 -0.55
CA PHE A 81 6.17 8.09 0.23
C PHE A 81 5.08 8.82 -0.57
N PRO A 82 3.80 8.69 -0.19
CA PRO A 82 2.72 9.36 -0.92
C PRO A 82 2.87 10.88 -0.93
N THR A 83 3.32 11.47 0.18
CA THR A 83 3.45 12.92 0.34
C THR A 83 4.79 13.34 0.96
N GLY A 84 5.17 14.61 0.79
CA GLY A 84 6.33 15.18 1.48
C GLY A 84 6.13 15.31 3.00
N ASP A 85 4.89 15.44 3.46
CA ASP A 85 4.58 15.45 4.89
C ASP A 85 4.83 14.08 5.52
N SER A 86 4.50 13.00 4.81
CA SER A 86 4.84 11.62 5.20
C SER A 86 6.35 11.44 5.34
N VAL A 87 7.16 12.01 4.42
CA VAL A 87 8.62 12.00 4.50
C VAL A 87 9.11 12.70 5.79
N ASN A 88 8.62 13.91 6.04
CA ASN A 88 9.03 14.69 7.20
C ASN A 88 8.68 13.99 8.52
N LYS A 89 7.46 13.42 8.60
CA LYS A 89 7.00 12.66 9.75
C LYS A 89 7.88 11.43 9.98
N TYR A 90 8.08 10.61 8.95
CA TYR A 90 8.93 9.42 9.04
C TYR A 90 10.36 9.77 9.45
N SER A 91 10.95 10.81 8.83
CA SER A 91 12.33 11.20 9.12
C SER A 91 12.52 11.61 10.58
N LYS A 92 11.57 12.36 11.16
CA LYS A 92 11.64 12.85 12.53
C LYS A 92 11.30 11.78 13.57
N GLU A 93 10.25 11.01 13.32
CA GLU A 93 9.69 10.10 14.32
C GLU A 93 10.34 8.70 14.29
N ARG A 94 10.88 8.28 13.14
CA ARG A 94 11.40 6.90 12.97
C ARG A 94 12.86 6.89 12.57
N TRP A 95 13.23 7.55 11.47
CA TRP A 95 14.59 7.46 10.93
C TRP A 95 15.65 8.11 11.81
N GLY A 96 15.41 9.35 12.27
CA GLY A 96 16.31 10.05 13.18
C GLY A 96 16.59 9.26 14.47
N PRO A 97 15.55 8.82 15.21
CA PRO A 97 15.72 7.95 16.36
C PRO A 97 16.46 6.64 16.04
N MET A 98 16.14 5.99 14.91
CA MET A 98 16.83 4.77 14.47
C MET A 98 18.33 4.99 14.25
N ILE A 99 18.75 6.14 13.70
CA ILE A 99 20.17 6.49 13.57
C ILE A 99 20.82 6.61 14.94
N SER A 100 20.22 7.39 15.85
CA SER A 100 20.77 7.66 17.18
C SER A 100 20.86 6.40 18.05
N LEU A 101 19.82 5.57 18.05
CA LEU A 101 19.77 4.34 18.85
C LEU A 101 20.74 3.26 18.35
N ASN A 102 21.19 3.36 17.10
CA ASN A 102 22.06 2.38 16.45
C ASN A 102 23.43 2.96 16.08
N TRP A 103 23.99 3.83 16.91
CA TRP A 103 25.23 4.54 16.59
C TRP A 103 26.37 3.61 16.13
N GLU A 104 26.65 2.55 16.87
CA GLU A 104 27.76 1.64 16.56
C GLU A 104 27.52 0.78 15.32
N ALA A 105 26.29 0.34 15.10
CA ALA A 105 25.94 -0.57 14.01
C ALA A 105 25.70 0.17 12.67
N PHE A 106 25.25 1.41 12.74
CA PHE A 106 24.71 2.14 11.59
C PHE A 106 24.95 3.65 11.68
N GLY A 107 24.59 4.27 12.80
CA GLY A 107 24.49 5.73 12.93
C GLY A 107 25.80 6.48 12.67
N LYS A 108 26.96 5.92 13.07
CA LYS A 108 28.27 6.54 12.83
C LYS A 108 28.66 6.70 11.36
N TYR A 109 28.00 5.96 10.48
CA TYR A 109 28.19 6.04 9.03
C TYR A 109 27.21 7.00 8.36
N VAL A 110 26.28 7.58 9.13
CA VAL A 110 25.26 8.49 8.61
C VAL A 110 25.70 9.94 8.79
N SER A 111 25.56 10.74 7.74
CA SER A 111 25.82 12.18 7.82
C SER A 111 24.82 12.99 7.00
N GLY A 112 24.74 14.29 7.30
CA GLY A 112 23.81 15.25 6.70
C GLY A 112 22.57 15.50 7.56
N ASP A 113 22.03 16.72 7.47
CA ASP A 113 20.93 17.19 8.33
C ASP A 113 19.58 17.35 7.61
N SER A 114 19.51 16.99 6.32
CA SER A 114 18.24 17.06 5.59
C SER A 114 17.31 15.90 5.99
N ALA A 115 16.01 16.19 6.12
CA ALA A 115 14.96 15.17 6.23
C ALA A 115 14.74 14.42 4.90
N GLU A 116 15.03 15.06 3.77
CA GLU A 116 14.83 14.50 2.43
C GLU A 116 16.03 13.70 1.94
N GLN A 117 17.20 13.82 2.58
CA GLN A 117 18.37 13.02 2.21
C GLN A 117 19.35 12.84 3.36
N LYS A 118 19.87 11.62 3.48
CA LYS A 118 20.96 11.28 4.40
C LYS A 118 22.03 10.50 3.65
N LYS A 119 23.30 10.85 3.88
CA LYS A 119 24.43 10.10 3.35
C LYS A 119 24.69 8.92 4.27
N VAL A 120 24.83 7.72 3.72
CA VAL A 120 25.17 6.49 4.45
C VAL A 120 26.42 5.90 3.81
N GLY A 121 27.56 6.01 4.51
CA GLY A 121 28.86 5.65 3.94
C GLY A 121 29.16 6.48 2.67
N ARG A 122 29.22 5.83 1.51
CA ARG A 122 29.45 6.49 0.21
C ARG A 122 28.18 6.74 -0.61
N ALA A 123 27.06 6.16 -0.19
CA ALA A 123 25.78 6.25 -0.89
C ALA A 123 24.85 7.28 -0.21
N THR A 124 23.80 7.68 -0.93
CA THR A 124 22.78 8.58 -0.38
C THR A 124 21.42 7.87 -0.37
N ILE A 125 20.71 7.98 0.75
CA ILE A 125 19.30 7.62 0.84
C ILE A 125 18.49 8.90 0.61
N HIS A 126 17.65 8.89 -0.42
CA HIS A 126 16.77 9.98 -0.81
C HIS A 126 15.33 9.66 -0.41
N PHE A 127 14.74 10.47 0.47
CA PHE A 127 13.32 10.39 0.82
C PHE A 127 12.51 11.38 -0.04
N ARG A 128 11.48 10.92 -0.73
CA ARG A 128 10.71 11.74 -1.69
C ARG A 128 9.21 11.56 -1.53
N GLY A 129 8.46 12.66 -1.66
CA GLY A 129 7.02 12.63 -1.78
C GLY A 129 6.57 12.41 -3.23
N ALA A 130 5.52 11.62 -3.42
CA ALA A 130 4.91 11.34 -4.71
C ALA A 130 3.67 12.21 -5.01
N LYS A 131 3.50 13.35 -4.34
CA LYS A 131 2.39 14.28 -4.60
C LYS A 131 2.66 15.08 -5.88
N GLU A 132 1.64 15.20 -6.74
CA GLU A 132 1.69 16.10 -7.89
C GLU A 132 1.74 17.56 -7.39
N THR A 133 2.78 18.33 -7.74
CA THR A 133 2.91 19.73 -7.29
C THR A 133 2.48 20.75 -8.34
N HIS A 134 2.49 20.39 -9.63
CA HIS A 134 2.04 21.26 -10.72
C HIS A 134 1.07 20.53 -11.64
N LYS A 135 -0.22 20.88 -11.60
CA LYS A 135 -1.19 20.59 -12.65
C LYS A 135 -1.26 21.83 -13.55
N ILE A 136 -0.68 21.75 -14.74
CA ILE A 136 -1.05 22.67 -15.82
C ILE A 136 -2.22 21.97 -16.52
N GLU A 137 -3.38 22.62 -16.65
CA GLU A 137 -4.56 22.01 -17.31
C GLU A 137 -4.14 21.44 -18.68
N GLY A 138 -4.40 20.14 -18.89
CA GLY A 138 -3.98 19.40 -20.09
C GLY A 138 -2.57 18.82 -20.08
N SER A 139 -1.77 18.99 -19.01
CA SER A 139 -0.39 18.49 -18.90
C SER A 139 -0.23 17.43 -17.82
N LYS A 140 0.69 16.47 -18.01
CA LYS A 140 1.09 15.52 -16.95
C LYS A 140 1.59 16.28 -15.72
N GLY A 141 1.03 15.96 -14.55
CA GLY A 141 1.48 16.49 -13.28
C GLY A 141 2.99 16.28 -13.10
N THR A 142 3.72 17.31 -12.69
CA THR A 142 5.16 17.20 -12.42
C THR A 142 5.45 17.48 -10.95
N SER A 143 6.44 16.78 -10.38
CA SER A 143 7.10 17.19 -9.15
C SER A 143 8.59 17.44 -9.38
N ILE A 144 9.10 18.53 -8.80
CA ILE A 144 10.53 18.88 -8.84
C ILE A 144 11.35 17.83 -8.08
N GLN A 145 10.81 17.35 -6.95
CA GLN A 145 11.41 16.31 -6.11
C GLN A 145 11.67 14.99 -6.87
N ALA A 146 10.85 14.65 -7.88
CA ALA A 146 10.99 13.42 -8.66
C ALA A 146 12.11 13.46 -9.73
N LYS A 147 12.72 14.62 -10.02
CA LYS A 147 13.58 14.78 -11.21
C LYS A 147 15.09 14.90 -10.94
N GLN A 148 15.52 15.23 -9.72
CA GLN A 148 16.91 15.66 -9.45
C GLN A 148 17.73 14.70 -8.58
N TRP A 149 17.74 13.40 -8.89
CA TRP A 149 18.57 12.40 -8.21
C TRP A 149 18.67 11.11 -9.04
N SER A 150 19.50 10.17 -8.60
CA SER A 150 19.66 8.83 -9.19
C SER A 150 19.76 7.80 -8.07
N ALA A 151 19.41 6.55 -8.37
CA ALA A 151 19.42 5.47 -7.39
C ALA A 151 19.78 4.14 -8.06
N ASP A 152 20.19 3.18 -7.24
CA ASP A 152 20.28 1.76 -7.62
C ASP A 152 19.07 0.96 -7.16
N ALA A 153 18.36 1.45 -6.14
CA ALA A 153 17.17 0.82 -5.60
C ALA A 153 16.06 1.85 -5.34
N LEU A 154 14.80 1.41 -5.47
CA LEU A 154 13.60 2.18 -5.13
C LEU A 154 12.71 1.38 -4.18
N ILE A 155 12.18 2.06 -3.17
CA ILE A 155 11.13 1.58 -2.27
C ILE A 155 9.94 2.52 -2.43
N PHE A 156 8.77 1.97 -2.77
CA PHE A 156 7.50 2.69 -2.81
C PHE A 156 6.65 2.26 -1.61
N ASP A 157 6.57 3.11 -0.59
CA ASP A 157 5.79 2.90 0.63
C ASP A 157 4.37 3.45 0.48
N GLU A 158 3.36 2.64 0.82
CA GLU A 158 1.94 2.93 0.54
C GLU A 158 1.71 3.30 -0.93
N LYS A 159 2.18 2.43 -1.84
CA LYS A 159 2.09 2.64 -3.30
C LYS A 159 0.66 2.93 -3.78
N ASP A 160 -0.35 2.37 -3.13
CA ASP A 160 -1.75 2.58 -3.51
C ASP A 160 -2.21 4.04 -3.35
N GLU A 161 -1.52 4.82 -2.51
CA GLU A 161 -1.82 6.24 -2.30
C GLU A 161 -1.06 7.15 -3.29
N MET A 162 -0.35 6.57 -4.27
CA MET A 162 0.45 7.31 -5.24
C MET A 162 -0.20 7.37 -6.62
N ALA A 163 -0.13 8.54 -7.25
CA ALA A 163 -0.57 8.69 -8.63
C ALA A 163 0.34 7.87 -9.60
N PRO A 164 -0.21 7.09 -10.55
CA PRO A 164 0.57 6.22 -11.42
C PRO A 164 1.67 6.92 -12.23
N ASN A 165 1.42 8.16 -12.68
CA ASN A 165 2.41 8.98 -13.38
C ASN A 165 3.60 9.34 -12.47
N MET A 166 3.37 9.54 -11.17
CA MET A 166 4.41 9.84 -10.20
C MET A 166 5.29 8.62 -9.95
N VAL A 167 4.71 7.43 -9.82
CA VAL A 167 5.46 6.16 -9.76
C VAL A 167 6.31 5.99 -11.03
N ALA A 168 5.73 6.18 -12.21
CA ALA A 168 6.44 6.08 -13.49
C ALA A 168 7.59 7.10 -13.60
N MET A 169 7.46 8.29 -13.02
CA MET A 169 8.54 9.28 -12.97
C MET A 169 9.69 8.85 -12.05
N MET A 170 9.38 8.31 -10.87
CA MET A 170 10.38 7.81 -9.92
C MET A 170 11.15 6.61 -10.49
N LEU A 171 10.48 5.71 -11.22
CA LEU A 171 11.15 4.60 -11.92
C LEU A 171 12.22 5.05 -12.92
N LYS A 172 12.16 6.29 -13.43
CA LYS A 172 13.24 6.82 -14.30
C LYS A 172 14.54 7.11 -13.54
N ARG A 173 14.52 7.16 -12.21
CA ARG A 173 15.70 7.47 -11.37
C ARG A 173 16.71 6.33 -11.28
N ILE A 174 16.29 5.13 -11.64
CA ILE A 174 17.16 3.94 -11.75
C ILE A 174 17.70 3.72 -13.18
N GLY A 175 17.52 4.70 -14.10
CA GLY A 175 17.93 4.56 -15.50
C GLY A 175 19.44 4.32 -15.72
N HIS A 176 20.27 4.72 -14.75
CA HIS A 176 21.72 4.48 -14.74
C HIS A 176 22.16 3.64 -13.54
N ALA A 177 21.25 2.86 -12.96
CA ALA A 177 21.53 2.02 -11.81
C ALA A 177 22.69 1.04 -12.08
N LYS A 178 23.44 0.76 -11.03
CA LYS A 178 24.59 -0.15 -11.00
C LYS A 178 24.63 -0.94 -9.69
N ALA A 179 23.47 -1.42 -9.24
CA ALA A 179 23.37 -2.24 -8.05
C ALA A 179 24.29 -3.47 -8.15
N ASP A 180 24.83 -3.93 -7.03
CA ASP A 180 25.86 -4.98 -6.97
C ASP A 180 27.14 -4.65 -7.77
N ASN A 181 27.36 -3.37 -8.12
CA ASN A 181 28.36 -2.92 -9.08
C ASN A 181 28.16 -3.49 -10.50
N ILE A 182 26.94 -3.89 -10.85
CA ILE A 182 26.60 -4.43 -12.18
C ILE A 182 25.84 -3.37 -12.99
N PRO A 183 26.36 -2.93 -14.16
CA PRO A 183 25.70 -1.94 -14.99
C PRO A 183 24.25 -2.32 -15.33
N LYS A 184 23.34 -1.34 -15.21
CA LYS A 184 21.89 -1.47 -15.48
C LYS A 184 21.13 -2.41 -14.53
N ARG A 185 21.75 -2.91 -13.46
CA ARG A 185 21.03 -3.65 -12.42
C ARG A 185 20.40 -2.67 -11.44
N ALA A 186 19.09 -2.84 -11.20
CA ALA A 186 18.32 -2.06 -10.25
C ALA A 186 17.44 -2.96 -9.38
N TYR A 187 17.11 -2.50 -8.19
CA TYR A 187 16.14 -3.15 -7.32
C TYR A 187 14.90 -2.28 -7.10
N ILE A 188 13.72 -2.90 -7.09
CA ILE A 188 12.45 -2.24 -6.84
C ILE A 188 11.71 -3.01 -5.75
N ARG A 189 11.25 -2.29 -4.74
CA ARG A 189 10.30 -2.75 -3.73
C ARG A 189 9.09 -1.84 -3.75
N ALA A 190 7.89 -2.41 -3.73
CA ALA A 190 6.68 -1.65 -3.42
C ALA A 190 5.85 -2.40 -2.38
N LEU A 191 5.24 -1.64 -1.49
CA LEU A 191 4.40 -2.17 -0.43
C LEU A 191 3.19 -1.26 -0.25
N SER A 192 2.03 -1.86 0.02
CA SER A 192 0.81 -1.12 0.31
C SER A 192 -0.22 -2.02 0.96
N THR A 193 -1.15 -1.39 1.67
CA THR A 193 -2.50 -1.98 1.78
C THR A 193 -3.20 -1.84 0.42
N PRO A 194 -3.89 -2.88 -0.07
CA PRO A 194 -4.65 -2.78 -1.31
C PRO A 194 -5.93 -1.96 -1.11
N SER A 195 -6.32 -1.22 -2.14
CA SER A 195 -7.50 -0.36 -2.13
C SER A 195 -8.72 -1.04 -2.74
N ILE A 196 -8.67 -1.37 -4.03
CA ILE A 196 -9.74 -2.03 -4.79
C ILE A 196 -9.18 -3.21 -5.60
N PRO A 197 -10.01 -4.22 -5.91
CA PRO A 197 -9.58 -5.38 -6.71
C PRO A 197 -8.99 -4.97 -8.06
N GLY A 198 -7.92 -5.66 -8.48
CA GLY A 198 -7.30 -5.45 -9.80
C GLY A 198 -6.59 -4.11 -9.99
N TRP A 199 -6.38 -3.34 -8.91
CA TRP A 199 -5.65 -2.06 -8.93
C TRP A 199 -4.41 -2.10 -8.02
N GLY A 200 -3.49 -1.16 -8.23
CA GLY A 200 -2.43 -0.86 -7.26
C GLY A 200 -1.51 -2.04 -6.96
N ILE A 201 -1.26 -2.27 -5.67
CA ILE A 201 -0.45 -3.38 -5.17
C ILE A 201 -1.10 -4.75 -5.41
N GLU A 202 -2.43 -4.82 -5.52
CA GLU A 202 -3.13 -6.07 -5.84
C GLU A 202 -2.86 -6.49 -7.29
N LYS A 203 -2.98 -5.54 -8.23
CA LYS A 203 -2.59 -5.77 -9.62
C LYS A 203 -1.11 -6.14 -9.76
N ASP A 204 -0.24 -5.52 -8.98
CA ASP A 204 1.19 -5.84 -8.97
C ASP A 204 1.43 -7.26 -8.42
N TYR A 205 0.69 -7.67 -7.39
CA TYR A 205 0.79 -8.99 -6.79
C TYR A 205 0.47 -10.10 -7.79
N GLU A 206 -0.58 -9.92 -8.59
CA GLU A 206 -1.04 -10.88 -9.61
C GLU A 206 -0.04 -11.11 -10.76
N GLN A 207 0.89 -10.18 -10.97
CA GLN A 207 1.89 -10.29 -12.04
C GLN A 207 3.09 -11.18 -11.67
N GLY A 208 3.25 -11.52 -10.39
CA GLY A 208 4.42 -12.24 -9.89
C GLY A 208 4.17 -13.68 -9.45
N SER A 209 5.03 -14.15 -8.54
CA SER A 209 5.01 -15.52 -8.00
C SER A 209 3.93 -15.80 -6.96
N GLN A 210 3.26 -14.76 -6.48
CA GLN A 210 2.13 -14.82 -5.55
C GLN A 210 2.40 -15.67 -4.30
N HIS A 211 3.50 -15.40 -3.60
CA HIS A 211 3.79 -16.10 -2.36
C HIS A 211 2.73 -15.83 -1.29
N ILE A 212 2.32 -16.90 -0.62
CA ILE A 212 1.41 -16.87 0.51
C ILE A 212 2.09 -17.43 1.75
N TRP A 213 1.67 -16.97 2.93
CA TRP A 213 2.19 -17.45 4.21
C TRP A 213 1.48 -18.75 4.63
N MET A 214 2.20 -19.86 4.55
CA MET A 214 1.65 -21.21 4.74
C MET A 214 2.06 -21.79 6.08
N ILE A 215 1.08 -22.21 6.88
CA ILE A 215 1.29 -22.81 8.21
C ILE A 215 0.94 -24.29 8.15
N LYS A 216 1.83 -25.15 8.64
CA LYS A 216 1.58 -26.59 8.72
C LYS A 216 0.93 -26.94 10.06
N CYS A 217 -0.25 -27.55 10.02
CA CYS A 217 -0.91 -28.04 11.23
C CYS A 217 -0.16 -29.24 11.83
N THR A 218 0.17 -29.20 13.12
CA THR A 218 0.90 -30.27 13.82
C THR A 218 0.06 -31.53 14.06
N ALA A 219 -1.28 -31.45 14.05
CA ALA A 219 -2.16 -32.60 14.29
C ALA A 219 -2.61 -33.34 13.03
N CYS A 220 -2.81 -32.65 11.90
CA CYS A 220 -3.27 -33.28 10.66
C CYS A 220 -2.29 -33.13 9.48
N ASN A 221 -1.16 -32.45 9.67
CA ASN A 221 -0.16 -32.15 8.64
C ASN A 221 -0.64 -31.34 7.43
N LYS A 222 -1.91 -30.92 7.39
CA LYS A 222 -2.44 -30.06 6.33
C LYS A 222 -1.79 -28.68 6.42
N GLU A 223 -1.37 -28.19 5.27
CA GLU A 223 -0.88 -26.82 5.09
C GLU A 223 -2.06 -25.86 4.93
N THR A 224 -2.05 -24.74 5.65
CA THR A 224 -3.13 -23.76 5.69
C THR A 224 -2.57 -22.36 5.57
N CYS A 225 -3.08 -21.59 4.62
CA CYS A 225 -2.89 -20.14 4.56
C CYS A 225 -4.10 -19.47 5.23
N LEU A 226 -3.88 -18.73 6.32
CA LEU A 226 -4.97 -18.07 7.06
C LEU A 226 -5.70 -17.09 6.14
N ASP A 227 -4.94 -16.35 5.33
CA ASP A 227 -5.47 -15.36 4.42
C ASP A 227 -6.45 -15.95 3.41
N LEU A 228 -6.17 -17.14 2.88
CA LEU A 228 -7.03 -17.86 1.94
C LEU A 228 -8.24 -18.55 2.59
N THR A 229 -8.13 -18.88 3.88
CA THR A 229 -9.14 -19.68 4.60
C THR A 229 -9.97 -18.85 5.57
N PHE A 230 -9.79 -17.54 5.60
CA PHE A 230 -10.68 -16.64 6.30
C PHE A 230 -12.11 -16.68 5.70
N PRO A 231 -13.19 -16.65 6.51
CA PRO A 231 -13.21 -16.54 7.97
C PRO A 231 -13.04 -17.87 8.70
N ASP A 232 -13.08 -19.00 7.99
CA ASP A 232 -13.07 -20.35 8.57
C ASP A 232 -11.84 -20.64 9.43
N CYS A 233 -10.72 -19.95 9.21
CA CYS A 233 -9.53 -20.09 10.03
C CYS A 233 -9.66 -19.47 11.43
N LEU A 234 -10.71 -18.70 11.72
CA LEU A 234 -10.97 -18.14 13.04
C LEU A 234 -12.08 -18.91 13.76
N HIS A 235 -11.91 -19.08 15.08
CA HIS A 235 -12.90 -19.74 15.92
C HIS A 235 -13.01 -19.03 17.27
N GLN A 236 -14.24 -18.70 17.65
CA GLN A 236 -14.55 -18.20 18.99
C GLN A 236 -14.78 -19.38 19.94
N LYS A 237 -13.97 -19.44 20.99
CA LYS A 237 -14.13 -20.39 22.10
C LYS A 237 -15.29 -19.98 23.01
N ASP A 238 -15.74 -20.90 23.85
CA ASP A 238 -16.82 -20.68 24.82
C ASP A 238 -16.56 -19.50 25.77
N ASN A 239 -15.28 -19.23 26.09
CA ASN A 239 -14.86 -18.11 26.93
C ASN A 239 -14.80 -16.75 26.19
N GLY A 240 -15.20 -16.71 24.91
CA GLY A 240 -15.20 -15.50 24.07
C GLY A 240 -13.86 -15.17 23.39
N THR A 241 -12.78 -15.90 23.69
CA THR A 241 -11.49 -15.71 22.99
C THR A 241 -11.57 -16.23 21.56
N VAL A 242 -11.06 -15.46 20.60
CA VAL A 242 -10.95 -15.89 19.20
C VAL A 242 -9.54 -16.37 18.91
N VAL A 243 -9.44 -17.55 18.29
CA VAL A 243 -8.16 -18.20 17.96
C VAL A 243 -8.09 -18.58 16.49
N ARG A 244 -6.87 -18.79 15.98
CA ARG A 244 -6.61 -19.34 14.65
C ARG A 244 -6.76 -20.85 14.70
N LEU A 245 -7.88 -21.41 14.26
CA LEU A 245 -8.12 -22.85 14.31
C LEU A 245 -7.89 -23.49 12.94
N CYS A 246 -7.19 -24.62 12.89
CA CYS A 246 -6.96 -25.35 11.63
C CYS A 246 -8.29 -25.67 10.93
N PRO A 247 -8.55 -25.14 9.71
CA PRO A 247 -9.81 -25.39 8.99
C PRO A 247 -9.99 -26.86 8.60
N GLY A 248 -8.89 -27.59 8.41
CA GLY A 248 -8.93 -28.99 7.99
C GLY A 248 -9.39 -29.96 9.07
N CYS A 249 -8.84 -29.87 10.28
CA CYS A 249 -9.15 -30.82 11.35
C CYS A 249 -9.92 -30.22 12.53
N ARG A 250 -9.97 -28.90 12.68
CA ARG A 250 -10.62 -28.19 13.80
C ARG A 250 -10.12 -28.59 15.21
N ARG A 251 -8.95 -29.23 15.32
CA ARG A 251 -8.40 -29.75 16.60
C ARG A 251 -7.23 -28.94 17.16
N THR A 252 -6.61 -28.08 16.37
CA THR A 252 -5.33 -27.45 16.74
C THR A 252 -5.31 -25.99 16.34
N GLU A 253 -4.86 -25.16 17.27
CA GLU A 253 -4.58 -23.75 17.02
C GLU A 253 -3.32 -23.60 16.16
N LEU A 254 -3.42 -22.78 15.14
CA LEU A 254 -2.34 -22.49 14.21
C LEU A 254 -1.49 -21.34 14.77
N ASP A 255 -0.19 -21.60 14.88
CA ASP A 255 0.80 -20.60 15.27
C ASP A 255 1.39 -19.96 14.00
N PRO A 256 1.08 -18.67 13.71
CA PRO A 256 1.56 -18.00 12.51
C PRO A 256 3.09 -17.88 12.44
N ARG A 257 3.78 -17.97 13.58
CA ARG A 257 5.25 -17.92 13.66
C ARG A 257 5.92 -19.12 12.99
N THR A 258 5.19 -20.22 12.82
CA THR A 258 5.70 -21.44 12.18
C THR A 258 5.53 -21.46 10.66
N GLY A 259 4.97 -20.38 10.10
CA GLY A 259 4.68 -20.31 8.68
C GLY A 259 5.93 -20.15 7.81
N LYS A 260 5.72 -20.34 6.50
CA LYS A 260 6.74 -20.16 5.46
C LYS A 260 6.10 -19.55 4.23
N TRP A 261 6.87 -18.77 3.48
CA TRP A 261 6.42 -18.25 2.20
C TRP A 261 6.46 -19.34 1.12
N ILE A 262 5.31 -19.64 0.52
CA ILE A 262 5.18 -20.63 -0.55
C ILE A 262 4.71 -19.93 -1.83
N ALA A 263 5.54 -19.96 -2.88
CA ALA A 263 5.17 -19.46 -4.20
C ALA A 263 3.97 -20.24 -4.75
N GLN A 264 2.95 -19.53 -5.25
CA GLN A 264 1.83 -20.16 -5.97
C GLN A 264 2.13 -20.30 -7.46
N TYR A 265 3.04 -19.48 -7.99
CA TYR A 265 3.57 -19.59 -9.34
C TYR A 265 5.09 -19.59 -9.31
N GLU A 266 5.69 -20.73 -9.61
CA GLU A 266 7.15 -20.87 -9.71
C GLU A 266 7.71 -20.15 -10.94
N LYS A 267 9.03 -19.88 -10.93
CA LYS A 267 9.79 -19.35 -12.08
C LYS A 267 9.29 -18.00 -12.62
N ARG A 268 8.80 -17.12 -11.74
CA ARG A 268 8.49 -15.72 -12.07
C ARG A 268 9.68 -14.83 -11.74
N ASP A 269 9.98 -13.88 -12.63
CA ASP A 269 11.05 -12.89 -12.42
C ASP A 269 10.71 -11.86 -11.33
N ILE A 270 9.41 -11.63 -11.11
CA ILE A 270 8.88 -10.74 -10.09
C ILE A 270 8.44 -11.57 -8.89
N ILE A 271 8.97 -11.24 -7.72
CA ILE A 271 8.52 -11.85 -6.47
C ILE A 271 7.35 -11.04 -5.91
N THR A 272 6.25 -11.69 -5.59
CA THR A 272 5.11 -11.02 -4.97
C THR A 272 4.69 -11.79 -3.74
N ARG A 273 4.26 -11.07 -2.71
CA ARG A 273 3.92 -11.65 -1.40
C ARG A 273 2.64 -11.04 -0.87
N TRP A 274 1.79 -11.86 -0.28
CA TRP A 274 0.55 -11.42 0.37
C TRP A 274 0.46 -11.95 1.80
N ILE A 275 0.21 -11.04 2.75
CA ILE A 275 0.00 -11.38 4.16
C ILE A 275 -0.88 -10.35 4.87
N SER A 276 -1.88 -10.84 5.58
CA SER A 276 -2.80 -10.06 6.42
C SER A 276 -2.35 -9.99 7.88
N ARG A 277 -3.04 -9.15 8.65
CA ARG A 277 -2.92 -9.09 10.11
C ARG A 277 -3.31 -10.39 10.81
N LEU A 278 -3.99 -11.33 10.14
CA LEU A 278 -4.23 -12.67 10.70
C LEU A 278 -2.92 -13.37 11.08
N ASN A 279 -1.81 -13.03 10.44
CA ASN A 279 -0.51 -13.66 10.63
C ASN A 279 0.40 -12.93 11.64
N THR A 280 -0.10 -11.93 12.38
CA THR A 280 0.66 -11.29 13.47
C THR A 280 0.02 -11.53 14.83
N ASP A 281 0.84 -11.73 15.86
CA ASP A 281 0.35 -11.92 17.23
C ASP A 281 -0.23 -10.64 17.86
N TYR A 282 -0.04 -9.49 17.21
CA TYR A 282 -0.58 -8.20 17.65
C TYR A 282 -1.97 -7.89 17.08
N ALA A 283 -2.59 -8.80 16.33
CA ALA A 283 -3.91 -8.61 15.77
C ALA A 283 -5.01 -8.92 16.80
N ASP A 284 -6.01 -8.05 16.87
CA ASP A 284 -7.25 -8.33 17.60
C ASP A 284 -8.13 -9.25 16.74
N LEU A 285 -7.92 -10.56 16.88
CA LEU A 285 -8.68 -11.56 16.13
C LEU A 285 -10.18 -11.50 16.42
N LYS A 286 -10.57 -11.04 17.62
CA LYS A 286 -11.98 -10.89 17.96
C LYS A 286 -12.59 -9.73 17.19
N MET A 287 -11.95 -8.59 17.17
CA MET A 287 -12.40 -7.44 16.39
C MET A 287 -12.51 -7.79 14.89
N ILE A 288 -11.52 -8.49 14.33
CA ILE A 288 -11.55 -8.94 12.92
C ILE A 288 -12.77 -9.85 12.66
N LEU A 289 -13.00 -10.87 13.50
CA LEU A 289 -14.12 -11.80 13.33
C LEU A 289 -15.47 -11.11 13.54
N ASP A 290 -15.59 -10.27 14.57
CA ASP A 290 -16.81 -9.52 14.88
C ASP A 290 -17.13 -8.51 13.77
N CYS A 291 -16.13 -7.85 13.18
CA CYS A 291 -16.32 -6.93 12.06
C CYS A 291 -16.80 -7.66 10.80
N TYR A 292 -16.27 -8.86 10.54
CA TYR A 292 -16.77 -9.70 9.46
C TYR A 292 -18.24 -10.11 9.64
N GLN A 293 -18.63 -10.47 10.87
CA GLN A 293 -20.00 -10.91 11.18
C GLN A 293 -20.99 -9.74 11.29
N TYR A 294 -20.54 -8.60 11.81
CA TYR A 294 -21.38 -7.44 12.12
C TYR A 294 -20.75 -6.13 11.61
N PRO A 295 -20.53 -5.98 10.29
CA PRO A 295 -19.76 -4.87 9.74
C PRO A 295 -20.37 -3.49 10.01
N HIS A 296 -21.70 -3.41 10.17
CA HIS A 296 -22.40 -2.17 10.50
C HIS A 296 -22.03 -1.59 11.89
N LYS A 297 -21.33 -2.35 12.75
CA LYS A 297 -20.86 -1.88 14.06
C LYS A 297 -19.47 -1.24 14.03
N TYR A 298 -18.79 -1.30 12.88
CA TYR A 298 -17.40 -0.87 12.74
C TYR A 298 -17.30 0.22 11.69
N ASP A 299 -16.52 1.25 12.00
CA ASP A 299 -16.24 2.33 11.05
C ASP A 299 -15.49 1.78 9.83
N GLY A 300 -15.87 2.21 8.63
CA GLY A 300 -15.40 1.65 7.36
C GLY A 300 -15.86 0.22 7.03
N GLY A 301 -16.51 -0.48 7.98
CA GLY A 301 -17.15 -1.78 7.79
C GLY A 301 -16.26 -2.82 7.09
N LEU A 302 -16.83 -3.51 6.09
CA LEU A 302 -16.09 -4.53 5.33
C LEU A 302 -14.94 -3.94 4.51
N GLN A 303 -15.03 -2.69 4.04
CA GLN A 303 -13.97 -2.11 3.24
C GLN A 303 -12.67 -1.97 4.05
N GLU A 304 -12.76 -1.42 5.26
CA GLU A 304 -11.60 -1.29 6.15
C GLU A 304 -11.08 -2.68 6.58
N LEU A 305 -11.98 -3.62 6.91
CA LEU A 305 -11.62 -4.99 7.23
C LEU A 305 -10.82 -5.66 6.11
N TYR A 306 -11.33 -5.65 4.88
CA TYR A 306 -10.66 -6.35 3.79
C TYR A 306 -9.34 -5.67 3.40
N ASN A 307 -9.34 -4.34 3.29
CA ASN A 307 -8.16 -3.59 2.83
C ASN A 307 -7.04 -3.59 3.90
N SER A 308 -7.35 -3.14 5.12
CA SER A 308 -6.36 -2.91 6.16
C SER A 308 -6.05 -4.14 7.00
N GLU A 309 -7.04 -4.99 7.30
CA GLU A 309 -6.79 -6.19 8.10
C GLU A 309 -6.39 -7.36 7.21
N LEU A 310 -7.20 -7.70 6.19
CA LEU A 310 -7.02 -8.89 5.35
C LEU A 310 -6.07 -8.69 4.17
N ALA A 311 -5.64 -7.46 3.90
CA ALA A 311 -4.81 -7.11 2.76
C ALA A 311 -5.39 -7.62 1.44
N ARG A 312 -6.68 -7.34 1.20
CA ARG A 312 -7.39 -7.64 -0.05
C ARG A 312 -8.17 -6.41 -0.47
N GLY A 313 -8.09 -6.03 -1.74
CA GLY A 313 -8.92 -4.96 -2.24
C GLY A 313 -10.39 -5.34 -2.13
N TYR A 314 -11.20 -4.38 -1.74
CA TYR A 314 -12.63 -4.58 -1.54
C TYR A 314 -13.41 -3.40 -2.10
N VAL A 315 -14.48 -3.75 -2.82
CA VAL A 315 -15.50 -2.80 -3.26
C VAL A 315 -16.83 -3.40 -2.86
N ALA A 316 -17.61 -2.65 -2.07
CA ALA A 316 -18.96 -3.04 -1.69
C ALA A 316 -19.80 -3.31 -2.96
N SER A 317 -20.65 -4.33 -2.94
CA SER A 317 -21.46 -4.71 -4.11
C SER A 317 -22.34 -3.57 -4.62
N GLU A 318 -22.78 -2.67 -3.74
CA GLU A 318 -23.54 -1.46 -4.06
C GLU A 318 -22.71 -0.35 -4.73
N ASN A 319 -21.37 -0.43 -4.65
CA ASN A 319 -20.42 0.52 -5.23
C ASN A 319 -19.67 -0.05 -6.44
N LYS A 320 -20.02 -1.25 -6.91
CA LYS A 320 -19.45 -1.82 -8.13
C LYS A 320 -20.11 -1.20 -9.35
N LEU A 321 -19.47 -0.16 -9.89
CA LEU A 321 -19.69 0.28 -11.26
C LEU A 321 -18.53 -0.26 -12.09
N GLU A 322 -18.80 -1.18 -13.04
CA GLU A 322 -17.78 -1.59 -13.99
C GLU A 322 -17.50 -0.45 -14.97
N LEU A 323 -16.28 -0.36 -15.48
CA LEU A 323 -15.92 0.66 -16.48
C LEU A 323 -16.82 0.55 -17.73
N GLU A 324 -17.24 -0.67 -18.05
CA GLU A 324 -18.19 -0.99 -19.12
C GLU A 324 -19.61 -0.47 -18.81
N ASP A 325 -20.05 -0.53 -17.55
CA ASP A 325 -21.34 0.06 -17.13
C ASP A 325 -21.31 1.59 -17.31
N VAL A 326 -20.19 2.23 -16.92
CA VAL A 326 -20.00 3.67 -17.10
C VAL A 326 -19.95 4.03 -18.58
N TYR A 327 -19.19 3.30 -19.40
CA TYR A 327 -19.11 3.55 -20.84
C TYR A 327 -20.44 3.28 -21.56
N ALA A 328 -21.21 2.29 -21.14
CA ALA A 328 -22.55 2.04 -21.66
C ALA A 328 -23.52 3.19 -21.36
N CYS A 329 -23.29 3.95 -20.28
CA CYS A 329 -24.04 5.16 -19.96
C CYS A 329 -23.52 6.42 -20.66
N CYS A 330 -22.31 6.41 -21.23
CA CYS A 330 -21.78 7.55 -21.98
C CYS A 330 -22.37 7.60 -23.40
N SER A 331 -23.07 8.69 -23.73
CA SER A 331 -23.49 8.98 -25.10
C SER A 331 -22.69 10.15 -25.69
N TRP A 332 -22.73 10.29 -27.01
CA TRP A 332 -22.21 11.46 -27.73
C TRP A 332 -23.17 12.65 -27.70
N ASP A 333 -24.22 12.59 -26.88
CA ASP A 333 -25.17 13.68 -26.76
C ASP A 333 -24.48 14.89 -26.14
N ALA A 334 -24.68 16.06 -26.73
CA ALA A 334 -24.21 17.29 -26.13
C ALA A 334 -24.94 17.55 -24.81
N LEU A 335 -24.19 18.01 -23.80
CA LEU A 335 -24.79 18.60 -22.61
C LEU A 335 -25.63 19.81 -23.02
N GLN A 336 -26.79 19.95 -22.42
CA GLN A 336 -27.77 20.96 -22.76
C GLN A 336 -27.44 22.27 -22.06
N ALA A 337 -27.81 23.40 -22.68
CA ALA A 337 -27.64 24.71 -22.05
C ALA A 337 -28.80 25.06 -21.09
N ALA A 338 -29.98 24.50 -21.30
CA ALA A 338 -31.19 24.70 -20.50
C ALA A 338 -32.19 23.58 -20.78
N HIS A 339 -33.19 23.39 -19.92
CA HIS A 339 -34.26 22.41 -20.13
C HIS A 339 -35.60 22.90 -19.56
N LYS A 340 -36.73 22.55 -20.19
CA LYS A 340 -38.07 23.01 -19.78
C LYS A 340 -38.64 22.26 -18.57
N GLY A 341 -37.98 21.20 -18.12
CA GLY A 341 -38.36 20.42 -16.94
C GLY A 341 -39.52 19.43 -17.16
N PRO A 342 -39.87 18.66 -16.11
CA PRO A 342 -39.22 18.64 -14.80
C PRO A 342 -37.84 17.95 -14.85
N THR A 343 -36.84 18.54 -14.21
CA THR A 343 -35.51 17.93 -14.03
C THR A 343 -35.21 17.64 -12.55
N CYS A 344 -34.19 16.85 -12.29
CA CYS A 344 -33.63 16.64 -10.96
C CYS A 344 -32.18 17.10 -10.91
N VAL A 345 -31.73 17.52 -9.73
CA VAL A 345 -30.34 17.96 -9.51
C VAL A 345 -29.69 17.18 -8.37
N GLY A 346 -28.42 16.79 -8.56
CA GLY A 346 -27.53 16.36 -7.50
C GLY A 346 -26.40 17.38 -7.35
N VAL A 347 -26.15 17.84 -6.12
CA VAL A 347 -25.07 18.79 -5.83
C VAL A 347 -24.13 18.17 -4.82
N ASP A 348 -22.88 17.95 -5.20
CA ASP A 348 -21.83 17.55 -4.26
C ASP A 348 -21.11 18.81 -3.74
N VAL A 349 -21.24 19.04 -2.42
CA VAL A 349 -20.76 20.23 -1.74
C VAL A 349 -19.36 20.00 -1.17
N GLY A 350 -18.37 20.64 -1.79
CA GLY A 350 -16.99 20.67 -1.31
C GLY A 350 -16.39 22.07 -1.34
N LYS A 351 -15.11 22.19 -1.70
CA LYS A 351 -14.48 23.49 -2.00
C LYS A 351 -15.15 24.20 -3.19
N TYR A 352 -15.73 23.43 -4.09
CA TYR A 352 -16.57 23.85 -5.20
C TYR A 352 -17.87 23.05 -5.15
N PHE A 353 -18.92 23.54 -5.79
CA PHE A 353 -20.16 22.81 -6.00
C PHE A 353 -20.09 22.06 -7.32
N HIS A 354 -20.17 20.74 -7.26
CA HIS A 354 -20.28 19.89 -8.45
C HIS A 354 -21.76 19.61 -8.70
N VAL A 355 -22.29 20.19 -9.77
CA VAL A 355 -23.73 20.15 -10.10
C VAL A 355 -23.97 19.17 -11.24
N THR A 356 -24.87 18.22 -11.02
CA THR A 356 -25.34 17.26 -12.01
C THR A 356 -26.84 17.43 -12.20
N VAL A 357 -27.29 17.75 -13.41
CA VAL A 357 -28.73 17.82 -13.74
C VAL A 357 -29.09 16.65 -14.62
N ALA A 358 -30.18 15.96 -14.27
CA ALA A 358 -30.70 14.83 -15.01
C ALA A 358 -32.20 14.95 -15.28
N ILE A 359 -32.64 14.31 -16.37
CA ILE A 359 -34.04 14.01 -16.65
C ILE A 359 -34.31 12.53 -16.40
N ARG A 360 -35.55 12.20 -16.09
CA ARG A 360 -36.03 10.82 -15.98
C ARG A 360 -36.88 10.48 -17.19
N PRO A 361 -36.30 9.98 -18.30
CA PRO A 361 -37.05 9.66 -19.50
C PRO A 361 -37.99 8.46 -19.32
N ALA A 362 -37.67 7.54 -18.40
CA ALA A 362 -38.48 6.39 -18.03
C ALA A 362 -38.21 5.98 -16.58
N ASP A 363 -39.06 5.11 -16.02
CA ASP A 363 -38.84 4.55 -14.69
C ASP A 363 -37.53 3.77 -14.61
N GLY A 364 -36.74 4.05 -13.58
CA GLY A 364 -35.42 3.45 -13.39
C GLY A 364 -34.31 4.01 -14.28
N ILE A 365 -34.59 4.99 -15.16
CA ILE A 365 -33.59 5.61 -16.03
C ILE A 365 -33.39 7.07 -15.67
N LEU A 366 -32.16 7.45 -15.36
CA LEU A 366 -31.73 8.84 -15.25
C LEU A 366 -30.76 9.16 -16.40
N LYS A 367 -31.07 10.21 -17.16
CA LYS A 367 -30.19 10.73 -18.19
C LYS A 367 -29.61 12.06 -17.74
N ILE A 368 -28.30 12.09 -17.54
CA ILE A 368 -27.57 13.32 -17.25
C ILE A 368 -27.59 14.20 -18.49
N ILE A 369 -28.03 15.45 -18.32
CA ILE A 369 -28.13 16.43 -19.40
C ILE A 369 -27.26 17.65 -19.16
N TYR A 370 -26.73 17.84 -17.95
CA TYR A 370 -25.84 18.94 -17.63
C TYR A 370 -24.90 18.58 -16.49
N LEU A 371 -23.65 19.03 -16.60
CA LEU A 371 -22.61 18.89 -15.59
C LEU A 371 -21.90 20.24 -15.46
N ALA A 372 -21.69 20.72 -14.23
CA ALA A 372 -20.95 21.94 -13.97
C ALA A 372 -20.15 21.85 -12.66
N ARG A 373 -19.09 22.66 -12.58
CA ARG A 373 -18.39 22.97 -11.34
C ARG A 373 -18.47 24.48 -11.13
N VAL A 374 -19.09 24.91 -10.05
CA VAL A 374 -19.27 26.33 -9.70
C VAL A 374 -18.68 26.62 -8.32
N SER A 375 -18.31 27.86 -8.05
CA SER A 375 -17.69 28.24 -6.76
C SER A 375 -18.67 28.85 -5.78
N GLU A 376 -19.76 29.45 -6.27
CA GLU A 376 -20.75 30.13 -5.46
C GLU A 376 -22.08 29.36 -5.46
N ILE A 377 -22.81 29.44 -4.35
CA ILE A 377 -24.11 28.75 -4.22
C ILE A 377 -25.18 29.41 -5.10
N GLU A 378 -25.04 30.70 -5.37
CA GLU A 378 -25.91 31.48 -6.26
C GLU A 378 -25.87 30.92 -7.69
N ASP A 379 -24.71 30.46 -8.16
CA ASP A 379 -24.56 29.83 -9.47
C ASP A 379 -25.35 28.50 -9.53
N VAL A 380 -25.44 27.76 -8.42
CA VAL A 380 -26.24 26.53 -8.32
C VAL A 380 -27.73 26.86 -8.47
N ASP A 381 -28.20 27.93 -7.83
CA ASP A 381 -29.59 28.40 -7.92
C ASP A 381 -29.94 28.86 -9.36
N GLU A 382 -29.03 29.58 -10.02
CA GLU A 382 -29.19 29.95 -11.44
C GLU A 382 -29.30 28.72 -12.34
N ILE A 383 -28.49 27.68 -12.10
CA ILE A 383 -28.58 26.41 -12.80
C ILE A 383 -29.93 25.75 -12.53
N CYS A 384 -30.40 25.73 -11.28
CA CYS A 384 -31.69 25.12 -10.93
C CYS A 384 -32.87 25.79 -11.66
N LYS A 385 -32.85 27.13 -11.73
CA LYS A 385 -33.84 27.91 -12.50
C LYS A 385 -33.76 27.65 -13.99
N ARG A 386 -32.55 27.63 -14.56
CA ARG A 386 -32.31 27.43 -16.00
C ARG A 386 -32.77 26.04 -16.48
N PHE A 387 -32.75 25.04 -15.62
CA PHE A 387 -33.14 23.67 -15.95
C PHE A 387 -34.53 23.27 -15.43
N ASN A 388 -35.25 24.20 -14.80
CA ASN A 388 -36.56 23.95 -14.20
C ASN A 388 -36.57 22.70 -13.30
N VAL A 389 -35.68 22.71 -12.30
CA VAL A 389 -35.48 21.61 -11.35
C VAL A 389 -36.70 21.47 -10.45
N GLY A 390 -37.28 20.26 -10.42
CA GLY A 390 -38.44 19.92 -9.59
C GLY A 390 -38.08 19.17 -8.31
N CYS A 391 -36.91 18.55 -8.24
CA CYS A 391 -36.40 17.89 -7.04
C CYS A 391 -34.86 17.89 -7.00
N GLY A 392 -34.29 17.93 -5.80
CA GLY A 392 -32.85 17.95 -5.62
C GLY A 392 -32.39 17.18 -4.39
N VAL A 393 -31.15 16.72 -4.46
CA VAL A 393 -30.39 16.14 -3.34
C VAL A 393 -29.04 16.85 -3.27
N GLY A 394 -28.58 17.15 -2.06
CA GLY A 394 -27.36 17.90 -1.80
C GLY A 394 -26.60 17.35 -0.60
#